data_AF-A0A0Q8F4M1-F1
#
_entry.id   AF-A0A0Q8F4M1-F1
#
_cell.length_a   1.000
_cell.length_b   1.000
_cell.length_c   1.000
_cell.angle_alpha   90.00
_cell.angle_beta   90.00
_cell.angle_gamma   90.00
#
_symmetry.space_group_name_H-M   'P 1'
#
loop_
_entity.id
_entity.type
_entity.pdbx_description
1 polymer ?
#
loop_
_entity_poly.entity_id
_entity_poly.type
_entity_poly.pdbx_seq_one_letter_code
_entity_poly.pdbx_strand_id
1 'polypeptide(L)'
;MSEAKATKGAAADGADGGSTVGTPDGTPGSARPRRRQARGEARIAQLLRAAASVFCTSGYTASSTNAIAREAGVSPGTLYQFFPNKEAIAVELGDQLLNRWRDTYGAAFTQSHIELPLDRMLDAILDPLIAFNCENPAFSVLMHGSEIPGRITEEHDTLHATMLTRVESALAGYLPDVPADQVRRIADMTFMLFKAGLDLIMAHEGEERAAYIQELKTIMFRYLDPLVGDDAPHRAARRAPHTP
;
A
#
# COMPACT_ATOMS: atom_id res chain seq x y z
N MET A 1 43.28 54.44 11.80
CA MET A 1 43.97 55.52 11.04
C MET A 1 43.17 55.76 9.78
N SER A 2 42.74 56.95 9.41
CA SER A 2 42.69 58.26 10.05
C SER A 2 41.74 59.10 9.18
N GLU A 3 40.91 59.92 9.81
CA GLU A 3 40.48 61.26 9.38
C GLU A 3 39.94 61.48 7.95
N ALA A 4 38.64 61.77 7.80
CA ALA A 4 38.03 63.10 7.93
C ALA A 4 38.32 64.04 6.75
N LYS A 5 37.25 64.44 6.03
CA LYS A 5 37.07 65.83 5.63
C LYS A 5 35.62 66.15 5.26
N ALA A 6 35.14 67.20 5.91
CA ALA A 6 33.88 67.88 5.68
C ALA A 6 33.89 68.74 4.40
N THR A 7 32.71 68.97 3.82
CA THR A 7 32.37 70.29 3.27
C THR A 7 30.86 70.55 3.30
N LYS A 8 30.51 71.82 3.36
CA LYS A 8 29.28 72.47 3.82
C LYS A 8 28.64 73.27 2.67
N GLY A 9 27.33 73.48 2.73
CA GLY A 9 26.57 74.51 1.98
C GLY A 9 25.65 73.93 0.90
N ALA A 10 24.46 74.44 0.60
CA ALA A 10 23.70 75.61 1.04
C ALA A 10 22.22 75.43 0.64
N ALA A 11 21.35 76.29 1.16
CA ALA A 11 19.88 76.27 1.05
C ALA A 11 19.30 76.81 -0.28
N ALA A 12 18.07 76.36 -0.61
CA ALA A 12 16.93 77.06 -1.25
C ALA A 12 15.97 75.97 -1.80
N ASP A 13 14.78 75.74 -1.26
CA ASP A 13 13.51 76.48 -1.39
C ASP A 13 12.85 76.36 -2.78
N GLY A 14 11.60 75.88 -2.82
CA GLY A 14 10.68 76.03 -3.96
C GLY A 14 10.13 74.78 -4.66
N ALA A 15 8.83 74.52 -4.40
CA ALA A 15 7.77 74.09 -5.32
C ALA A 15 7.64 72.62 -5.82
N ASP A 16 6.63 71.95 -5.25
CA ASP A 16 5.41 71.41 -5.88
C ASP A 16 5.43 70.32 -6.98
N GLY A 17 4.59 69.31 -6.77
CA GLY A 17 4.01 68.45 -7.82
C GLY A 17 4.69 67.11 -8.13
N GLY A 18 4.21 66.00 -7.56
CA GLY A 18 4.64 64.67 -8.01
C GLY A 18 4.07 63.48 -7.23
N SER A 19 2.88 63.04 -7.62
CA SER A 19 2.27 61.76 -7.24
C SER A 19 3.25 60.58 -7.35
N THR A 20 3.37 59.70 -6.34
CA THR A 20 3.56 58.25 -6.55
C THR A 20 3.37 57.45 -5.25
N VAL A 21 2.40 56.54 -5.33
CA VAL A 21 2.19 55.41 -4.43
C VAL A 21 3.37 54.45 -4.56
N GLY A 22 4.09 54.23 -3.47
CA GLY A 22 5.13 53.19 -3.34
C GLY A 22 4.58 51.97 -2.61
N THR A 23 3.93 51.07 -3.34
CA THR A 23 3.58 49.72 -2.87
C THR A 23 4.87 48.89 -2.75
N PRO A 24 5.10 48.11 -1.67
CA PRO A 24 6.18 47.13 -1.68
C PRO A 24 5.80 46.00 -2.64
N ASP A 25 6.57 45.88 -3.72
CA ASP A 25 6.48 44.85 -4.73
C ASP A 25 6.92 43.50 -4.14
N GLY A 26 5.94 42.71 -3.68
CA GLY A 26 6.12 41.33 -3.26
C GLY A 26 5.77 40.40 -4.42
N THR A 27 6.75 40.01 -5.22
CA THR A 27 6.62 39.06 -6.32
C THR A 27 5.97 37.72 -5.88
N PRO A 28 4.76 37.34 -6.35
CA PRO A 28 4.15 36.05 -6.05
C PRO A 28 4.36 35.07 -7.21
N GLY A 29 5.60 34.63 -7.42
CA GLY A 29 5.99 33.78 -8.57
C GLY A 29 6.05 32.26 -8.30
N SER A 30 6.19 31.82 -7.05
CA SER A 30 6.56 30.42 -6.75
C SER A 30 5.40 29.53 -6.25
N ALA A 31 4.30 30.12 -5.76
CA ALA A 31 3.21 29.38 -5.11
C ALA A 31 2.16 28.78 -6.08
N ARG A 32 2.05 29.29 -7.31
CA ARG A 32 1.01 28.90 -8.28
C ARG A 32 1.20 27.49 -8.90
N PRO A 33 2.42 27.06 -9.29
CA PRO A 33 2.63 25.74 -9.88
C PRO A 33 2.35 24.59 -8.89
N ARG A 34 2.87 24.70 -7.67
CA ARG A 34 2.69 23.68 -6.60
C ARG A 34 1.22 23.50 -6.21
N ARG A 35 0.44 24.59 -6.15
CA ARG A 35 -1.00 24.52 -5.84
C ARG A 35 -1.83 23.87 -6.94
N ARG A 36 -1.45 24.04 -8.22
CA ARG A 36 -2.11 23.38 -9.36
C ARG A 36 -1.81 21.89 -9.38
N GLN A 37 -0.56 21.50 -9.13
CA GLN A 37 -0.14 20.10 -9.03
C GLN A 37 -0.88 19.36 -7.90
N ALA A 38 -0.88 19.93 -6.69
CA ALA A 38 -1.59 19.34 -5.54
C ALA A 38 -3.09 19.14 -5.79
N ARG A 39 -3.73 20.06 -6.53
CA ARG A 39 -5.14 19.91 -6.95
C ARG A 39 -5.34 18.80 -7.97
N GLY A 40 -4.38 18.58 -8.87
CA GLY A 40 -4.39 17.48 -9.82
C GLY A 40 -4.23 16.13 -9.13
N GLU A 41 -3.27 16.01 -8.23
CA GLU A 41 -3.03 14.80 -7.42
C GLU A 41 -4.26 14.46 -6.56
N ALA A 42 -4.86 15.45 -5.89
CA ALA A 42 -6.10 15.26 -5.13
C ALA A 42 -7.26 14.78 -6.02
N ARG A 43 -7.32 15.23 -7.28
CA ARG A 43 -8.34 14.81 -8.24
C ARG A 43 -8.12 13.38 -8.71
N ILE A 44 -6.87 13.01 -9.00
CA ILE A 44 -6.50 11.64 -9.34
C ILE A 44 -6.88 10.71 -8.19
N ALA A 45 -6.50 11.02 -6.95
CA ALA A 45 -6.86 10.23 -5.79
C ALA A 45 -8.38 10.09 -5.59
N GLN A 46 -9.15 11.15 -5.86
CA GLN A 46 -10.62 11.09 -5.84
C GLN A 46 -11.16 10.11 -6.90
N LEU A 47 -10.67 10.19 -8.13
CA LEU A 47 -11.09 9.32 -9.23
C LEU A 47 -10.73 7.85 -8.97
N LEU A 48 -9.54 7.58 -8.43
CA LEU A 48 -9.09 6.22 -8.11
C LEU A 48 -9.89 5.60 -6.97
N ARG A 49 -10.24 6.37 -5.93
CA ARG A 49 -11.14 5.89 -4.86
C ARG A 49 -12.53 5.54 -5.40
N ALA A 50 -13.09 6.38 -6.26
CA ALA A 50 -14.36 6.11 -6.92
C ALA A 50 -14.28 4.86 -7.82
N ALA A 51 -13.16 4.70 -8.54
CA ALA A 51 -12.93 3.51 -9.35
C ALA A 51 -12.86 2.24 -8.51
N ALA A 52 -12.14 2.27 -7.38
CA ALA A 52 -12.09 1.16 -6.44
C ALA A 52 -13.50 0.75 -5.95
N SER A 53 -14.32 1.72 -5.54
CA SER A 53 -15.73 1.49 -5.12
C SER A 53 -16.55 0.82 -6.23
N VAL A 54 -16.48 1.36 -7.44
CA VAL A 54 -17.23 0.87 -8.61
C VAL A 54 -16.77 -0.55 -9.00
N PHE A 55 -15.46 -0.81 -9.00
CA PHE A 55 -14.92 -2.14 -9.29
C PHE A 55 -15.31 -3.17 -8.23
N CYS A 56 -15.30 -2.83 -6.95
CA CYS A 56 -15.79 -3.72 -5.89
C CYS A 56 -17.28 -4.06 -6.05
N THR A 57 -18.09 -3.08 -6.44
CA THR A 57 -19.55 -3.25 -6.50
C THR A 57 -20.00 -4.02 -7.75
N SER A 58 -19.41 -3.71 -8.90
CA SER A 58 -19.88 -4.21 -10.20
C SER A 58 -18.91 -5.19 -10.89
N GLY A 59 -17.73 -5.39 -10.32
CA GLY A 59 -16.61 -6.04 -11.01
C GLY A 59 -15.99 -5.14 -12.09
N TYR A 60 -14.78 -5.48 -12.53
CA TYR A 60 -14.06 -4.67 -13.52
C TYR A 60 -14.78 -4.61 -14.88
N THR A 61 -15.25 -5.75 -15.40
CA THR A 61 -15.87 -5.86 -16.73
C THR A 61 -17.12 -5.01 -16.85
N ALA A 62 -18.08 -5.15 -15.93
CA ALA A 62 -19.36 -4.43 -16.00
C ALA A 62 -19.26 -2.95 -15.62
N SER A 63 -18.12 -2.52 -15.06
CA SER A 63 -17.88 -1.12 -14.71
C SER A 63 -17.63 -0.23 -15.93
N SER A 64 -17.95 1.07 -15.80
CA SER A 64 -17.76 2.08 -16.86
C SER A 64 -17.16 3.38 -16.32
N THR A 65 -16.46 4.14 -17.19
CA THR A 65 -15.93 5.47 -16.85
C THR A 65 -17.04 6.44 -16.42
N ASN A 66 -18.25 6.32 -16.97
CA ASN A 66 -19.40 7.13 -16.55
C ASN A 66 -19.85 6.81 -15.12
N ALA A 67 -19.86 5.52 -14.74
CA ALA A 67 -20.16 5.12 -13.37
C ALA A 67 -19.10 5.66 -12.39
N ILE A 68 -17.82 5.61 -12.78
CA ILE A 68 -16.70 6.15 -11.99
C ILE A 68 -16.81 7.68 -11.85
N ALA A 69 -17.10 8.41 -12.93
CA ALA A 69 -17.28 9.86 -12.88
C ALA A 69 -18.44 10.25 -11.96
N ARG A 70 -19.56 9.52 -12.03
CA ARG A 70 -20.73 9.71 -11.16
C ARG A 70 -20.38 9.46 -9.70
N GLU A 71 -19.73 8.33 -9.40
CA GLU A 71 -19.28 7.97 -8.04
C GLU A 71 -18.30 9.03 -7.48
N ALA A 72 -17.39 9.54 -8.32
CA ALA A 72 -16.47 10.60 -7.96
C ALA A 72 -17.15 11.97 -7.81
N GLY A 73 -18.42 12.15 -8.22
CA GLY A 73 -19.09 13.45 -8.23
C GLY A 73 -18.46 14.45 -9.20
N VAL A 74 -17.95 13.99 -10.35
CA VAL A 74 -17.35 14.84 -11.40
C VAL A 74 -18.03 14.63 -12.75
N SER A 75 -17.84 15.58 -13.68
CA SER A 75 -18.31 15.40 -15.05
C SER A 75 -17.47 14.35 -15.79
N PRO A 76 -18.03 13.61 -16.77
CA PRO A 76 -17.25 12.71 -17.62
C PRO A 76 -16.06 13.41 -18.29
N GLY A 77 -16.27 14.64 -18.79
CA GLY A 77 -15.21 15.45 -19.38
C GLY A 77 -14.05 15.74 -18.41
N THR A 78 -14.34 15.92 -17.12
CA THR A 78 -13.31 16.07 -16.08
C THR A 78 -12.52 14.77 -15.91
N LEU A 79 -13.17 13.61 -15.87
CA LEU A 79 -12.47 12.33 -15.78
C LEU A 79 -11.55 12.12 -16.99
N TYR A 80 -12.04 12.39 -18.20
CA TYR A 80 -11.27 12.22 -19.44
C TYR A 80 -10.06 13.17 -19.56
N GLN A 81 -10.00 14.25 -18.76
CA GLN A 81 -8.79 15.09 -18.67
C GLN A 81 -7.64 14.39 -17.93
N PHE A 82 -7.94 13.43 -17.05
CA PHE A 82 -6.94 12.70 -16.26
C PHE A 82 -6.70 11.29 -16.80
N PHE A 83 -7.76 10.61 -17.25
CA PHE A 83 -7.66 9.23 -17.71
C PHE A 83 -8.38 9.05 -19.05
N PRO A 84 -7.71 8.55 -20.10
CA PRO A 84 -8.31 8.41 -21.42
C PRO A 84 -9.37 7.30 -21.48
N ASN A 85 -9.28 6.28 -20.63
CA ASN A 85 -10.18 5.13 -20.63
C ASN A 85 -10.20 4.41 -19.26
N LYS A 86 -11.08 3.39 -19.12
CA LYS A 86 -11.22 2.56 -17.90
C LYS A 86 -9.94 1.78 -17.57
N GLU A 87 -9.25 1.31 -18.59
CA GLU A 87 -8.00 0.54 -18.45
C GLU A 87 -6.90 1.38 -17.81
N ALA A 88 -6.69 2.62 -18.24
CA ALA A 88 -5.71 3.53 -17.65
C ALA A 88 -5.98 3.80 -16.16
N ILE A 89 -7.26 3.86 -15.77
CA ILE A 89 -7.65 3.99 -14.35
C ILE A 89 -7.29 2.72 -13.58
N ALA A 90 -7.60 1.55 -14.13
CA ALA A 90 -7.32 0.27 -13.47
C ALA A 90 -5.82 0.00 -13.36
N VAL A 91 -5.04 0.35 -14.40
CA VAL A 91 -3.58 0.33 -14.42
C VAL A 91 -3.01 1.17 -13.28
N GLU A 92 -3.39 2.44 -13.20
CA GLU A 92 -2.89 3.35 -12.16
C GLU A 92 -3.32 2.89 -10.75
N LEU A 93 -4.56 2.45 -10.58
CA LEU A 93 -5.06 1.93 -9.31
C LEU A 93 -4.32 0.63 -8.91
N GLY A 94 -4.14 -0.28 -9.87
CA GLY A 94 -3.42 -1.54 -9.69
C GLY A 94 -1.99 -1.31 -9.23
N ASP A 95 -1.27 -0.39 -9.88
CA ASP A 95 0.12 -0.07 -9.54
C ASP A 95 0.24 0.49 -8.12
N GLN A 96 -0.67 1.40 -7.73
CA GLN A 96 -0.69 1.94 -6.37
C GLN A 96 -0.95 0.86 -5.32
N LEU A 97 -1.89 -0.04 -5.59
CA LEU A 97 -2.21 -1.14 -4.68
C LEU A 97 -1.08 -2.18 -4.62
N LEU A 98 -0.47 -2.52 -5.76
CA LEU A 98 0.67 -3.44 -5.83
C LEU A 98 1.88 -2.90 -5.07
N ASN A 99 2.18 -1.61 -5.20
CA ASN A 99 3.26 -0.97 -4.45
C ASN A 99 2.96 -0.99 -2.94
N ARG A 100 1.76 -0.59 -2.52
CA ARG A 100 1.36 -0.62 -1.10
C ARG A 100 1.38 -2.04 -0.53
N TRP A 101 0.98 -3.03 -1.32
CA TRP A 101 1.05 -4.43 -0.94
C TRP A 101 2.48 -4.93 -0.79
N ARG A 102 3.39 -4.53 -1.69
CA ARG A 102 4.82 -4.82 -1.59
C ARG A 102 5.43 -4.25 -0.33
N ASP A 103 5.08 -3.03 0.04
CA ASP A 103 5.53 -2.39 1.28
C ASP A 103 5.00 -3.14 2.50
N THR A 104 3.71 -3.51 2.50
CA THR A 104 3.08 -4.29 3.58
C THR A 104 3.76 -5.65 3.75
N TYR A 105 3.98 -6.36 2.65
CA TYR A 105 4.64 -7.65 2.65
C TYR A 105 6.11 -7.56 3.09
N GLY A 106 6.83 -6.52 2.63
CA GLY A 106 8.20 -6.25 3.04
C GLY A 106 8.35 -5.99 4.54
N ALA A 107 7.40 -5.25 5.12
CA ALA A 107 7.36 -4.98 6.56
C ALA A 107 6.89 -6.18 7.40
N ALA A 108 6.11 -7.10 6.82
CA ALA A 108 5.67 -8.32 7.49
C ALA A 108 6.80 -9.36 7.61
N PHE A 109 7.61 -9.54 6.55
CA PHE A 109 8.70 -10.52 6.51
C PHE A 109 10.05 -9.92 6.92
N THR A 110 10.16 -9.48 8.17
CA THR A 110 11.43 -9.03 8.76
C THR A 110 12.17 -10.17 9.45
N GLN A 111 13.49 -10.03 9.60
CA GLN A 111 14.31 -10.99 10.37
C GLN A 111 13.75 -11.21 11.79
N SER A 112 13.38 -10.11 12.46
CA SER A 112 12.81 -10.15 13.81
C SER A 112 11.48 -10.89 13.89
N HIS A 113 10.66 -10.88 12.83
CA HIS A 113 9.40 -11.61 12.82
C HIS A 113 9.61 -13.10 12.54
N ILE A 114 10.51 -13.45 11.61
CA ILE A 114 10.74 -14.86 11.25
C ILE A 114 11.50 -15.64 12.34
N GLU A 115 12.13 -14.97 13.30
CA GLU A 115 12.77 -15.62 14.46
C GLU A 115 11.81 -15.86 15.65
N LEU A 116 10.57 -15.38 15.56
CA LEU A 116 9.58 -15.58 16.62
C LEU A 116 9.18 -17.05 16.79
N PRO A 117 8.51 -17.42 17.90
CA PRO A 117 7.70 -18.63 17.95
C PRO A 117 6.69 -18.70 16.78
N LEU A 118 6.42 -19.89 16.25
CA LEU A 118 5.57 -20.11 15.05
C LEU A 118 4.21 -19.42 15.16
N ASP A 119 3.52 -19.53 16.29
CA ASP A 119 2.24 -18.88 16.56
C ASP A 119 2.35 -17.34 16.42
N ARG A 120 3.39 -16.77 17.03
CA ARG A 120 3.65 -15.32 17.01
C ARG A 120 4.15 -14.83 15.64
N MET A 121 4.93 -15.63 14.93
CA MET A 121 5.32 -15.35 13.56
C MET A 121 4.08 -15.31 12.65
N LEU A 122 3.18 -16.30 12.77
CA LEU A 122 1.94 -16.34 11.99
C LEU A 122 1.08 -15.10 12.28
N ASP A 123 0.90 -14.71 13.54
CA ASP A 123 0.20 -13.47 13.87
C ASP A 123 0.86 -12.24 13.21
N ALA A 124 2.17 -12.07 13.42
CA ALA A 124 2.93 -10.92 12.94
C ALA A 124 2.94 -10.79 11.41
N ILE A 125 2.86 -11.92 10.69
CA ILE A 125 2.81 -11.94 9.23
C ILE A 125 1.39 -11.83 8.71
N LEU A 126 0.44 -12.60 9.24
CA LEU A 126 -0.90 -12.71 8.67
C LEU A 126 -1.75 -11.47 8.95
N ASP A 127 -1.65 -10.88 10.15
CA ASP A 127 -2.48 -9.72 10.52
C ASP A 127 -2.33 -8.52 9.58
N PRO A 128 -1.12 -8.02 9.27
CA PRO A 128 -0.98 -6.90 8.34
C PRO A 128 -1.42 -7.25 6.92
N LEU A 129 -1.20 -8.51 6.49
CA LEU A 129 -1.61 -8.95 5.15
C LEU A 129 -3.15 -9.02 5.02
N ILE A 130 -3.83 -9.54 6.04
CA ILE A 130 -5.29 -9.60 6.11
C ILE A 130 -5.87 -8.18 6.20
N ALA A 131 -5.30 -7.33 7.07
CA ALA A 131 -5.74 -5.95 7.25
C ALA A 131 -5.65 -5.16 5.94
N PHE A 132 -4.54 -5.29 5.20
CA PHE A 132 -4.40 -4.65 3.89
C PHE A 132 -5.53 -5.06 2.93
N ASN A 133 -5.84 -6.35 2.83
CA ASN A 133 -6.87 -6.82 1.92
C ASN A 133 -8.26 -6.34 2.33
N CYS A 134 -8.56 -6.34 3.63
CA CYS A 134 -9.81 -5.80 4.16
C CYS A 134 -9.97 -4.29 3.90
N GLU A 135 -8.89 -3.53 4.01
CA GLU A 135 -8.87 -2.09 3.72
C GLU A 135 -8.93 -1.76 2.23
N ASN A 136 -8.46 -2.69 1.38
CA ASN A 136 -8.31 -2.47 -0.06
C ASN A 136 -8.99 -3.60 -0.85
N PRO A 137 -10.32 -3.79 -0.76
CA PRO A 137 -11.03 -4.87 -1.43
C PRO A 137 -10.88 -4.84 -2.96
N ALA A 138 -10.66 -3.66 -3.53
CA ALA A 138 -10.39 -3.49 -4.96
C ALA A 138 -9.11 -4.19 -5.42
N PHE A 139 -8.16 -4.45 -4.51
CA PHE A 139 -6.97 -5.23 -4.81
C PHE A 139 -7.34 -6.64 -5.25
N SER A 140 -8.19 -7.35 -4.49
CA SER A 140 -8.61 -8.71 -4.85
C SER A 140 -9.34 -8.72 -6.21
N VAL A 141 -10.25 -7.76 -6.43
CA VAL A 141 -10.98 -7.63 -7.71
C VAL A 141 -10.01 -7.41 -8.87
N LEU A 142 -8.97 -6.60 -8.68
CA LEU A 142 -7.98 -6.28 -9.71
C LEU A 142 -6.87 -7.33 -9.89
N MET A 143 -6.78 -8.32 -9.00
CA MET A 143 -5.78 -9.40 -9.13
C MET A 143 -6.40 -10.71 -9.63
N HIS A 144 -7.70 -10.92 -9.40
CA HIS A 144 -8.39 -12.18 -9.73
C HIS A 144 -9.46 -12.06 -10.82
N GLY A 145 -9.71 -10.86 -11.35
CA GLY A 145 -10.67 -10.67 -12.44
C GLY A 145 -10.18 -11.26 -13.77
N SER A 146 -11.08 -11.95 -14.49
CA SER A 146 -10.77 -12.70 -15.71
C SER A 146 -10.45 -11.84 -16.95
N GLU A 147 -10.64 -10.52 -16.90
CA GLU A 147 -10.50 -9.60 -18.06
C GLU A 147 -9.65 -8.36 -17.75
N ILE A 148 -8.70 -8.51 -16.83
CA ILE A 148 -7.86 -7.40 -16.37
C ILE A 148 -6.75 -7.12 -17.39
N PRO A 149 -6.32 -5.85 -17.54
CA PRO A 149 -5.20 -5.49 -18.40
C PRO A 149 -3.97 -6.37 -18.13
N GLY A 150 -3.38 -6.95 -19.19
CA GLY A 150 -2.32 -7.95 -19.07
C GLY A 150 -1.11 -7.52 -18.25
N ARG A 151 -0.75 -6.23 -18.29
CA ARG A 151 0.34 -5.66 -17.47
C ARG A 151 0.11 -5.87 -15.96
N ILE A 152 -1.12 -5.73 -15.48
CA ILE A 152 -1.46 -5.93 -14.06
C ILE A 152 -1.29 -7.43 -13.71
N THR A 153 -1.71 -8.33 -14.61
CA THR A 153 -1.53 -9.77 -14.44
C THR A 153 -0.05 -10.16 -14.38
N GLU A 154 0.79 -9.63 -15.28
CA GLU A 154 2.24 -9.89 -15.29
C GLU A 154 2.94 -9.41 -14.00
N GLU A 155 2.57 -8.21 -13.53
CA GLU A 155 3.10 -7.66 -12.28
C GLU A 155 2.63 -8.46 -11.06
N HIS A 156 1.37 -8.90 -11.06
CA HIS A 156 0.83 -9.79 -10.05
C HIS A 156 1.57 -11.14 -10.03
N ASP A 157 1.85 -11.75 -11.18
CA ASP A 157 2.57 -13.02 -11.24
C ASP A 157 4.01 -12.88 -10.72
N THR A 158 4.68 -11.79 -11.07
CA THR A 158 6.03 -11.47 -10.58
C THR A 158 6.04 -11.29 -9.06
N LEU A 159 5.05 -10.57 -8.55
CA LEU A 159 4.87 -10.35 -7.12
C LEU A 159 4.55 -11.67 -6.40
N HIS A 160 3.66 -12.48 -6.95
CA HIS A 160 3.29 -13.80 -6.43
C HIS A 160 4.52 -14.70 -6.28
N ALA A 161 5.37 -14.78 -7.31
CA ALA A 161 6.63 -15.53 -7.26
C ALA A 161 7.60 -14.98 -6.20
N THR A 162 7.66 -13.66 -6.04
CA THR A 162 8.49 -13.00 -5.01
C THR A 162 7.99 -13.33 -3.59
N MET A 163 6.67 -13.38 -3.40
CA MET A 163 6.05 -13.73 -2.12
C MET A 163 6.33 -15.18 -1.76
N LEU A 164 6.12 -16.09 -2.71
CA LEU A 164 6.37 -17.50 -2.50
C LEU A 164 7.82 -17.78 -2.10
N THR A 165 8.78 -17.15 -2.78
CA THR A 165 10.21 -17.22 -2.41
C THR A 165 10.46 -16.77 -0.96
N ARG A 166 9.77 -15.74 -0.49
CA ARG A 166 9.88 -15.25 0.89
C ARG A 166 9.24 -16.19 1.91
N VAL A 167 8.09 -16.81 1.57
CA VAL A 167 7.48 -17.85 2.41
C VAL A 167 8.41 -19.05 2.52
N GLU A 168 8.95 -19.53 1.39
CA GLU A 168 9.92 -20.64 1.35
C GLU A 168 11.15 -20.33 2.21
N SER A 169 11.71 -19.13 2.07
CA SER A 169 12.88 -18.69 2.86
C SER A 169 12.59 -18.64 4.36
N ALA A 170 11.41 -18.16 4.76
CA ALA A 170 11.00 -18.14 6.16
C ALA A 170 10.84 -19.57 6.71
N LEU A 171 10.12 -20.43 5.99
CA LEU A 171 9.86 -21.81 6.40
C LEU A 171 11.13 -22.66 6.45
N ALA A 172 12.10 -22.44 5.57
CA ALA A 172 13.39 -23.12 5.61
C ALA A 172 14.11 -22.91 6.96
N GLY A 173 13.94 -21.75 7.60
CA GLY A 173 14.48 -21.49 8.94
C GLY A 173 13.81 -22.30 10.05
N TYR A 174 12.54 -22.68 9.90
CA TYR A 174 11.80 -23.51 10.85
C TYR A 174 11.95 -25.01 10.59
N LEU A 175 12.38 -25.37 9.39
CA LEU A 175 12.43 -26.74 8.88
C LEU A 175 13.86 -27.13 8.42
N PRO A 176 14.89 -26.97 9.27
CA PRO A 176 16.29 -27.15 8.85
C PRO A 176 16.62 -28.57 8.38
N ASP A 177 15.90 -29.57 8.87
CA ASP A 177 16.11 -30.99 8.55
C ASP A 177 15.26 -31.46 7.35
N VAL A 178 14.42 -30.59 6.79
CA VAL A 178 13.51 -30.92 5.70
C VAL A 178 14.18 -30.61 4.34
N PRO A 179 14.16 -31.54 3.36
CA PRO A 179 14.69 -31.29 2.03
C PRO A 179 14.07 -30.07 1.34
N ALA A 180 14.87 -29.30 0.60
CA ALA A 180 14.42 -28.04 -0.03
C ALA A 180 13.20 -28.20 -0.96
N ASP A 181 13.12 -29.30 -1.72
CA ASP A 181 11.97 -29.56 -2.59
C ASP A 181 10.68 -29.81 -1.80
N GLN A 182 10.79 -30.37 -0.59
CA GLN A 182 9.67 -30.54 0.34
C GLN A 182 9.31 -29.22 1.02
N VAL A 183 10.28 -28.39 1.42
CA VAL A 183 10.02 -27.04 1.94
C VAL A 183 9.26 -26.20 0.91
N ARG A 184 9.64 -26.25 -0.37
CA ARG A 184 8.93 -25.58 -1.45
C ARG A 184 7.47 -26.03 -1.56
N ARG A 185 7.20 -27.34 -1.51
CA ARG A 185 5.81 -27.86 -1.50
C ARG A 185 5.02 -27.40 -0.27
N ILE A 186 5.66 -27.31 0.89
CA ILE A 186 5.03 -26.78 2.11
C ILE A 186 4.72 -25.30 1.95
N ALA A 187 5.63 -24.52 1.36
CA ALA A 187 5.43 -23.10 1.07
C ALA A 187 4.27 -22.87 0.09
N ASP A 188 4.21 -23.65 -1.01
CA ASP A 188 3.10 -23.63 -1.98
C ASP A 188 1.76 -23.89 -1.28
N MET A 189 1.69 -24.95 -0.47
CA MET A 189 0.47 -25.28 0.29
C MET A 189 0.10 -24.19 1.30
N THR A 190 1.07 -23.65 2.03
CA THR A 190 0.86 -22.58 3.02
C THR A 190 0.31 -21.32 2.35
N PHE A 191 0.88 -20.98 1.20
CA PHE A 191 0.46 -19.81 0.43
C PHE A 191 -0.94 -19.99 -0.16
N MET A 192 -1.28 -21.19 -0.65
CA MET A 192 -2.63 -21.49 -1.13
C MET A 192 -3.68 -21.54 -0.01
N LEU A 193 -3.34 -22.05 1.18
CA LEU A 193 -4.20 -22.00 2.35
C LEU A 193 -4.50 -20.55 2.74
N PHE A 194 -3.50 -19.67 2.70
CA PHE A 194 -3.68 -18.24 2.94
C PHE A 194 -4.63 -17.61 1.92
N LYS A 195 -4.42 -17.83 0.61
CA LYS A 195 -5.30 -17.30 -0.44
C LYS A 195 -6.75 -17.76 -0.27
N ALA A 196 -6.96 -19.07 -0.07
CA ALA A 196 -8.30 -19.63 0.07
C ALA A 196 -9.01 -19.13 1.34
N GLY A 197 -8.29 -19.02 2.47
CA GLY A 197 -8.85 -18.44 3.69
C GLY A 197 -9.14 -16.95 3.54
N LEU A 198 -8.31 -16.21 2.79
CA LEU A 198 -8.53 -14.81 2.50
C LEU A 198 -9.81 -14.58 1.71
N ASP A 199 -10.13 -15.44 0.73
CA ASP A 199 -11.41 -15.36 0.00
C ASP A 199 -12.62 -15.49 0.94
N LEU A 200 -12.56 -16.41 1.92
CA LEU A 200 -13.60 -16.55 2.95
C LEU A 200 -13.69 -15.33 3.85
N ILE A 201 -12.54 -14.79 4.30
CA ILE A 201 -12.48 -13.58 5.14
C ILE A 201 -13.09 -12.38 4.41
N MET A 202 -12.76 -12.20 3.14
CA MET A 202 -13.23 -11.09 2.31
C MET A 202 -14.73 -11.19 1.98
N ALA A 203 -15.30 -12.40 1.98
CA ALA A 203 -16.72 -12.63 1.76
C ALA A 203 -17.61 -12.27 2.97
N HIS A 204 -17.02 -12.04 4.14
CA HIS A 204 -17.76 -11.81 5.40
C HIS A 204 -17.35 -10.50 6.08
N GLU A 205 -18.17 -10.03 7.03
CA GLU A 205 -17.92 -8.81 7.83
C GLU A 205 -18.16 -9.08 9.32
N GLY A 206 -17.77 -8.13 10.18
CA GLY A 206 -18.05 -8.18 11.62
C GLY A 206 -17.46 -9.39 12.34
N GLU A 207 -18.24 -9.99 13.25
CA GLU A 207 -17.83 -11.15 14.05
C GLU A 207 -17.52 -12.38 13.20
N GLU A 208 -18.25 -12.58 12.09
CA GLU A 208 -18.04 -13.72 11.20
C GLU A 208 -16.68 -13.64 10.49
N ARG A 209 -16.30 -12.43 10.04
CA ARG A 209 -14.95 -12.20 9.51
C ARG A 209 -13.89 -12.54 10.55
N ALA A 210 -14.08 -12.10 11.79
CA ALA A 210 -13.14 -12.38 12.87
C ALA A 210 -13.00 -13.89 13.12
N ALA A 211 -14.11 -14.65 13.07
CA ALA A 211 -14.08 -16.10 13.17
C ALA A 211 -13.27 -16.75 12.03
N TYR A 212 -13.48 -16.35 10.78
CA TYR A 212 -12.70 -16.86 9.65
C TYR A 212 -11.20 -16.52 9.72
N ILE A 213 -10.84 -15.35 10.26
CA ILE A 213 -9.43 -15.01 10.53
C ILE A 213 -8.83 -16.02 11.52
N GLN A 214 -9.55 -16.36 12.59
CA GLN A 214 -9.08 -17.33 13.58
C GLN A 214 -8.97 -18.75 12.99
N GLU A 215 -9.92 -19.17 12.16
CA GLU A 215 -9.88 -20.47 11.47
C GLU A 215 -8.67 -20.54 10.51
N LEU A 216 -8.40 -19.48 9.75
CA LEU A 216 -7.23 -19.42 8.88
C LEU A 216 -5.92 -19.54 9.67
N LYS A 217 -5.77 -18.80 10.77
CA LYS A 217 -4.59 -18.92 11.63
C LYS A 217 -4.47 -20.32 12.23
N THR A 218 -5.58 -20.92 12.64
CA THR A 218 -5.63 -22.26 13.23
C THR A 218 -5.20 -23.33 12.23
N ILE A 219 -5.72 -23.31 11.01
CA ILE A 219 -5.34 -24.30 9.99
C ILE A 219 -3.88 -24.17 9.58
N MET A 220 -3.37 -22.94 9.42
CA MET A 220 -1.97 -22.71 9.08
C MET A 220 -1.04 -23.17 10.21
N PHE A 221 -1.37 -22.85 11.47
CA PHE A 221 -0.60 -23.31 12.61
C PHE A 221 -0.61 -24.84 12.71
N ARG A 222 -1.78 -25.49 12.63
CA ARG A 222 -1.89 -26.96 12.74
C ARG A 222 -1.25 -27.71 11.58
N TYR A 223 -1.16 -27.08 10.41
CA TYR A 223 -0.45 -27.65 9.27
C TYR A 223 1.07 -27.58 9.46
N LEU A 224 1.59 -26.46 9.99
CA LEU A 224 3.02 -26.21 10.11
C LEU A 224 3.63 -26.77 11.41
N ASP A 225 2.99 -26.60 12.56
CA ASP A 225 3.51 -26.95 13.89
C ASP A 225 4.04 -28.39 13.99
N PRO A 226 3.36 -29.43 13.45
CA PRO A 226 3.87 -30.81 13.49
C PRO A 226 5.14 -31.03 12.68
N LEU A 227 5.43 -30.15 11.71
CA LEU A 227 6.61 -30.23 10.84
C LEU A 227 7.81 -29.52 11.47
N VAL A 228 7.55 -28.57 12.37
CA VAL A 228 8.58 -27.81 13.06
C VAL A 228 9.20 -28.69 14.16
N GLY A 229 10.48 -29.01 14.02
CA GLY A 229 11.21 -29.87 14.97
C GLY A 229 11.29 -29.30 16.39
N ASP A 230 11.68 -30.15 17.35
CA ASP A 230 11.74 -29.79 18.79
C ASP A 230 12.71 -28.62 19.11
N ASP A 231 13.66 -28.33 18.22
CA ASP A 231 14.68 -27.29 18.37
C ASP A 231 14.24 -25.90 17.87
N ALA A 232 13.02 -25.77 17.38
CA ALA A 232 12.54 -24.50 16.85
C ALA A 232 12.25 -23.45 17.94
N PRO A 233 12.28 -22.14 17.59
CA PRO A 233 12.19 -21.03 18.53
C PRO A 233 11.00 -21.11 19.52
N HIS A 234 9.87 -21.64 19.05
CA HIS A 234 8.63 -21.79 19.83
C HIS A 234 8.73 -22.78 21.01
N ARG A 235 9.57 -23.81 20.91
CA ARG A 235 9.79 -24.81 21.98
C ARG A 235 10.94 -24.43 22.91
N ALA A 236 11.93 -23.69 22.41
CA ALA A 236 12.99 -23.12 23.24
C ALA A 236 12.43 -22.12 24.28
N ALA A 237 11.46 -21.28 23.89
CA ALA A 237 10.80 -20.34 24.80
C ALA A 237 9.98 -21.03 25.91
N ARG A 238 9.38 -22.19 25.63
CA ARG A 238 8.64 -23.01 26.61
C ARG A 238 9.56 -23.79 27.56
N ARG A 239 10.84 -23.96 27.24
CA ARG A 239 11.85 -24.61 28.09
C ARG A 239 12.53 -23.66 29.08
N ALA A 240 12.27 -22.35 29.00
CA ALA A 240 12.76 -21.42 30.01
C ALA A 240 12.14 -21.80 31.38
N PRO A 241 12.94 -22.20 32.38
CA PRO A 241 12.40 -22.57 33.68
C PRO A 241 11.69 -21.35 34.28
N HIS A 242 10.46 -21.56 34.75
CA HIS A 242 9.82 -20.63 35.68
C HIS A 242 10.74 -20.53 36.91
N THR A 243 11.53 -19.45 36.97
CA THR A 243 12.27 -19.11 38.18
C THR A 243 11.24 -18.80 39.27
N PRO A 244 11.26 -19.52 40.40
CA PRO A 244 10.31 -19.31 41.51
C PRO A 244 10.53 -17.98 42.23
#